data_AF-A0A7W5HLA5-F1
#
_entry.id   AF-A0A7W5HLA5-F1
#
_cell.length_a   1.000
_cell.length_b   1.000
_cell.length_c   1.000
_cell.angle_alpha   90.00
_cell.angle_beta   90.00
_cell.angle_gamma   90.00
#
_symmetry.space_group_name_H-M   'P 1'
#
loop_
_entity.id
_entity.type
_entity.pdbx_description
1 polymer ?
#
loop_
_entity_poly.entity_id
_entity_poly.type
_entity_poly.pdbx_seq_one_letter_code
_entity_poly.pdbx_strand_id
1 'polypeptide(L)'
;MWHLLKHPLLVAVIGGLVGSLSTWITFKNTPPVATIIPENVEVGAAESVTFDAKKSHDPDGSIVSTGWLVSGHDPKEATSIAACTPGATGYQLICRFVAPGTHSVGFSVTDNDDTTANTSTRVTVNVPGGYIGVVLQFGSNADTTALEKAFNYGVDWTEVQALLGGRLIVLRNADTGQPVLANAYQRSIEKAREYAENARQPQGLRILASLPQRAADKVASDLQEIGVSAHFVRLPAGEIMPSLHAGLANSSFVTLESPQQLTEYYE
;
A
#
# COMPACT_ATOMS: atom_id res chain seq x y z
N MET A 1 33.25 20.48 2.29
CA MET A 1 33.23 21.00 3.68
C MET A 1 33.30 19.78 4.59
N TRP A 2 34.26 19.71 5.52
CA TRP A 2 34.44 18.52 6.37
C TRP A 2 33.51 18.64 7.59
N HIS A 3 32.75 17.59 7.91
CA HIS A 3 31.98 17.50 9.16
C HIS A 3 32.92 16.98 10.26
N LEU A 4 33.21 17.83 11.25
CA LEU A 4 33.98 17.48 12.44
C LEU A 4 33.02 16.97 13.52
N LEU A 5 33.51 16.11 14.42
CA LEU A 5 32.73 15.73 15.60
C LEU A 5 32.29 16.99 16.36
N LYS A 6 31.02 17.04 16.74
CA LYS A 6 30.40 18.10 17.55
C LYS A 6 30.80 18.01 19.02
N HIS A 7 31.42 16.90 19.42
CA HIS A 7 31.92 16.68 20.77
C HIS A 7 33.46 16.68 20.77
N PRO A 8 34.12 17.84 21.02
CA PRO A 8 35.57 17.89 21.06
C PRO A 8 36.07 17.16 22.32
N LEU A 9 37.04 16.27 22.16
CA LEU A 9 37.69 15.61 23.30
C LEU A 9 38.80 16.52 23.84
N LEU A 10 38.72 16.85 25.14
CA LEU A 10 39.74 17.60 25.86
C LEU A 10 40.91 16.67 26.17
N VAL A 11 42.08 16.94 25.61
CA VAL A 11 43.23 16.01 25.73
C VAL A 11 44.22 16.44 26.81
N ALA A 12 44.29 17.74 27.15
CA ALA A 12 45.13 18.18 28.27
C ALA A 12 44.68 19.52 28.84
N VAL A 13 44.65 19.61 30.17
CA VAL A 13 44.67 20.87 30.92
C VAL A 13 45.99 20.87 31.70
N ILE A 14 46.93 21.73 31.31
CA ILE A 14 48.12 21.97 32.11
C ILE A 14 47.83 23.19 32.97
N GLY A 15 47.61 22.98 34.27
CA GLY A 15 47.40 24.04 35.24
C GLY A 15 48.72 24.50 35.86
N GLY A 16 49.01 25.79 35.80
CA GLY A 16 50.08 26.45 36.54
C GLY A 16 49.57 27.64 37.35
N LEU A 17 50.41 28.19 38.24
CA LEU A 17 50.09 29.33 39.13
C LEU A 17 49.61 30.60 38.39
N VAL A 18 49.83 30.70 37.07
CA VAL A 18 49.56 31.90 36.26
C VAL A 18 48.56 31.65 35.11
N GLY A 19 48.01 30.44 34.99
CA GLY A 19 47.00 30.16 33.97
C GLY A 19 46.87 28.68 33.60
N SER A 20 45.96 28.41 32.67
CA SER A 20 45.77 27.10 32.06
C SER A 20 45.90 27.20 30.54
N LEU A 21 46.49 26.18 29.92
CA LEU A 21 46.44 25.97 28.48
C LEU A 21 45.54 24.76 28.22
N SER A 22 44.55 24.94 27.35
CA SER A 22 43.72 23.86 26.82
C SER A 22 43.92 23.74 25.31
N THR A 23 43.94 22.49 24.83
CA THR A 23 43.92 22.17 23.40
C THR A 23 42.79 21.19 23.12
N TRP A 24 42.13 21.38 21.97
CA TRP A 24 41.07 20.51 21.50
C TRP A 24 41.59 19.68 20.33
N ILE A 25 41.35 18.37 20.37
CA ILE A 25 41.50 17.51 19.19
C ILE A 25 40.12 17.31 18.59
N THR A 26 39.94 17.74 17.35
CA THR A 26 38.74 17.47 16.57
C THR A 26 39.01 16.28 15.66
N PHE A 27 38.25 15.21 15.84
CA PHE A 27 38.24 14.10 14.90
C PHE A 27 37.25 14.40 13.76
N LYS A 28 37.53 13.80 12.60
CA LYS A 28 36.61 13.80 11.48
C LYS A 28 35.52 12.76 11.76
N ASN A 29 34.25 13.13 11.57
CA ASN A 29 33.15 12.20 11.73
C ASN A 29 33.20 11.08 10.67
N THR A 30 32.91 9.86 11.08
CA THR A 30 32.71 8.71 10.20
C THR A 30 31.20 8.50 10.06
N PRO A 31 30.63 8.60 8.84
CA PRO A 31 29.19 8.42 8.67
C PRO A 31 28.70 7.09 9.24
N PRO A 32 27.47 7.02 9.77
CA PRO A 32 26.93 5.78 10.29
C PRO A 32 26.72 4.77 9.17
N VAL A 33 26.55 3.51 9.53
CA VAL A 33 26.26 2.40 8.61
C VAL A 33 24.82 1.96 8.82
N ALA A 34 23.99 2.16 7.79
CA ALA A 34 22.62 1.63 7.75
C ALA A 34 22.61 0.21 7.18
N THR A 35 21.83 -0.70 7.77
CA THR A 35 21.63 -2.06 7.26
C THR A 35 20.18 -2.46 7.41
N ILE A 36 19.61 -3.15 6.42
CA ILE A 36 18.27 -3.74 6.48
C ILE A 36 18.38 -5.19 6.05
N ILE A 37 17.70 -6.08 6.77
CA ILE A 37 17.45 -7.45 6.34
C ILE A 37 15.95 -7.75 6.49
N PRO A 38 15.34 -8.60 5.66
CA PRO A 38 15.92 -9.25 4.47
C PRO A 38 16.11 -8.32 3.26
N GLU A 39 17.03 -8.70 2.36
CA GLU A 39 17.24 -8.07 1.07
C GLU A 39 16.44 -8.77 -0.04
N ASN A 40 15.88 -8.02 -0.99
CA ASN A 40 15.14 -8.53 -2.17
C ASN A 40 14.13 -9.64 -1.82
N VAL A 41 13.03 -9.24 -1.21
CA VAL A 41 11.99 -10.16 -0.71
C VAL A 41 10.99 -10.46 -1.82
N GLU A 42 10.62 -11.72 -1.99
CA GLU A 42 9.45 -12.12 -2.79
C GLU A 42 8.36 -12.64 -1.87
N VAL A 43 7.14 -12.11 -2.00
CA VAL A 43 5.98 -12.49 -1.19
C VAL A 43 4.70 -12.56 -2.02
N GLY A 44 3.74 -13.33 -1.53
CA GLY A 44 2.35 -13.22 -1.96
C GLY A 44 1.69 -11.94 -1.44
N ALA A 45 0.61 -11.52 -2.09
CA ALA A 45 -0.20 -10.40 -1.58
C ALA A 45 -0.73 -10.68 -0.17
N ALA A 46 -0.72 -9.65 0.67
CA ALA A 46 -1.10 -9.62 2.08
C ALA A 46 -0.26 -10.49 3.05
N GLU A 47 0.79 -11.16 2.55
CA GLU A 47 1.76 -11.83 3.39
C GLU A 47 2.57 -10.82 4.21
N SER A 48 2.88 -11.19 5.45
CA SER A 48 3.64 -10.34 6.36
C SER A 48 5.14 -10.49 6.15
N VAL A 49 5.85 -9.37 5.99
CA VAL A 49 7.31 -9.31 5.96
C VAL A 49 7.79 -8.53 7.19
N THR A 50 8.82 -9.03 7.85
CA THR A 50 9.49 -8.33 8.95
C THR A 50 10.87 -7.88 8.49
N PHE A 51 11.10 -6.58 8.52
CA PHE A 51 12.40 -5.97 8.31
C PHE A 51 13.07 -5.69 9.65
N ASP A 52 14.36 -5.99 9.73
CA ASP A 52 15.20 -5.75 10.90
C ASP A 52 16.43 -4.95 10.46
N ALA A 53 16.67 -3.83 11.14
CA ALA A 53 17.77 -2.93 10.89
C ALA A 53 18.72 -2.78 12.09
N LYS A 54 18.64 -3.68 13.08
CA LYS A 54 19.43 -3.62 14.33
C LYS A 54 20.94 -3.73 14.13
N LYS A 55 21.40 -4.16 12.95
CA LYS A 55 22.82 -4.19 12.60
C LYS A 55 23.38 -2.82 12.19
N SER A 56 22.51 -1.81 12.06
CA SER A 56 22.94 -0.44 11.83
C SER A 56 23.71 0.08 13.04
N HIS A 57 24.81 0.78 12.80
CA HIS A 57 25.69 1.26 13.85
C HIS A 57 26.47 2.48 13.38
N ASP A 58 26.96 3.27 14.34
CA ASP A 58 27.85 4.39 14.08
C ASP A 58 29.27 4.02 14.58
N PRO A 59 30.32 4.02 13.73
CA PRO A 59 31.65 3.53 14.12
C PRO A 59 32.36 4.37 15.19
N ASP A 60 32.12 5.67 15.24
CA ASP A 60 32.79 6.61 16.14
C ASP A 60 31.83 7.40 17.05
N GLY A 61 30.56 7.05 17.04
CA GLY A 61 29.53 7.66 17.87
C GLY A 61 28.32 6.77 18.14
N SER A 62 27.14 7.38 18.08
CA SER A 62 25.86 6.75 18.38
C SER A 62 24.77 7.23 17.44
N ILE A 63 23.86 6.34 17.09
CA ILE A 63 22.67 6.68 16.30
C ILE A 63 21.65 7.37 17.21
N VAL A 64 21.25 8.59 16.85
CA VAL A 64 20.28 9.40 17.61
C VAL A 64 18.88 9.39 16.99
N SER A 65 18.76 9.07 15.70
CA SER A 65 17.44 8.93 15.06
C SER A 65 17.44 7.89 13.95
N THR A 66 16.26 7.32 13.71
CA THR A 66 16.02 6.32 12.67
C THR A 66 14.72 6.63 11.94
N GLY A 67 14.66 6.35 10.64
CA GLY A 67 13.46 6.53 9.83
C GLY A 67 13.22 5.36 8.88
N TRP A 68 11.94 5.04 8.65
CA TRP A 68 11.53 4.08 7.63
C TRP A 68 10.74 4.81 6.54
N LEU A 69 10.89 4.36 5.31
CA LEU A 69 10.05 4.76 4.18
C LEU A 69 9.60 3.53 3.42
N VAL A 70 8.32 3.45 3.09
CA VAL A 70 7.75 2.38 2.26
C VAL A 70 7.19 3.00 1.00
N SER A 71 7.81 2.68 -0.14
CA SER A 71 7.54 3.32 -1.43
C SER A 71 7.50 4.85 -1.35
N GLY A 72 8.38 5.44 -0.53
CA GLY A 72 8.46 6.89 -0.35
C GLY A 72 7.56 7.49 0.74
N HIS A 73 6.68 6.70 1.36
CA HIS A 73 5.74 7.15 2.40
C HIS A 73 6.19 6.77 3.82
N ASP A 74 5.80 7.55 4.82
CA ASP A 74 5.94 7.15 6.22
C ASP A 74 5.07 5.90 6.47
N PRO A 75 5.61 4.82 7.07
CA PRO A 75 4.86 3.58 7.31
C PRO A 75 3.62 3.74 8.20
N LYS A 76 3.44 4.87 8.90
CA LYS A 76 2.23 5.19 9.66
C LYS A 76 1.12 5.78 8.81
N GLU A 77 1.44 6.26 7.60
CA GLU A 77 0.43 6.74 6.67
C GLU A 77 -0.35 5.57 6.09
N ALA A 78 -1.67 5.73 6.00
CA ALA A 78 -2.52 4.76 5.35
C ALA A 78 -2.29 4.86 3.83
N THR A 79 -1.65 3.84 3.27
CA THR A 79 -1.46 3.69 1.82
C THR A 79 -2.20 2.46 1.31
N SER A 80 -2.45 2.45 0.01
CA SER A 80 -2.95 1.30 -0.73
C SER A 80 -1.84 0.31 -1.16
N ILE A 81 -0.57 0.63 -0.85
CA ILE A 81 0.58 -0.23 -1.17
C ILE A 81 0.76 -1.28 -0.09
N ALA A 82 0.88 -0.82 1.16
CA ALA A 82 1.16 -1.67 2.30
C ALA A 82 0.60 -1.07 3.60
N ALA A 83 0.20 -1.97 4.49
CA ALA A 83 -0.05 -1.63 5.89
C ALA A 83 1.17 -2.04 6.71
N CYS A 84 1.78 -1.08 7.41
CA CYS A 84 3.00 -1.31 8.16
C CYS A 84 2.86 -0.90 9.63
N THR A 85 3.66 -1.52 10.49
CA THR A 85 3.71 -1.23 11.93
C THR A 85 5.18 -1.20 12.37
N PRO A 86 5.71 -0.01 12.71
CA PRO A 86 7.05 0.10 13.29
C PRO A 86 7.12 -0.57 14.66
N GLY A 87 8.22 -1.23 14.94
CA GLY A 87 8.53 -1.77 16.27
C GLY A 87 8.90 -0.68 17.26
N ALA A 88 8.78 -0.99 18.55
CA ALA A 88 8.99 -0.01 19.64
C ALA A 88 10.38 0.65 19.65
N THR A 89 11.39 -0.01 19.10
CA THR A 89 12.78 0.47 19.06
C THR A 89 13.10 1.28 17.80
N GLY A 90 12.21 1.36 16.80
CA GLY A 90 12.48 1.99 15.51
C GLY A 90 13.32 1.15 14.55
N TYR A 91 13.97 0.07 15.00
CA TYR A 91 14.81 -0.81 14.16
C TYR A 91 14.07 -1.99 13.53
N GLN A 92 12.78 -2.16 13.81
CA GLN A 92 11.98 -3.23 13.21
C GLN A 92 10.77 -2.62 12.52
N LEU A 93 10.36 -3.22 11.41
CA LEU A 93 9.18 -2.84 10.66
C LEU A 93 8.46 -4.10 10.18
N ILE A 94 7.18 -4.23 10.50
CA ILE A 94 6.35 -5.33 10.01
C ILE A 94 5.39 -4.75 8.98
N CYS A 95 5.41 -5.27 7.76
CA CYS A 95 4.58 -4.79 6.66
C CYS A 95 3.76 -5.92 6.05
N ARG A 96 2.57 -5.60 5.56
CA ARG A 96 1.75 -6.43 4.68
C ARG A 96 1.53 -5.68 3.38
N PHE A 97 2.17 -6.14 2.31
CA PHE A 97 2.03 -5.53 0.99
C PHE A 97 0.80 -6.08 0.29
N VAL A 98 -0.06 -5.21 -0.22
CA VAL A 98 -1.30 -5.59 -0.90
C VAL A 98 -1.31 -5.22 -2.37
N ALA A 99 -0.51 -4.22 -2.76
CA ALA A 99 -0.34 -3.87 -4.16
C ALA A 99 0.68 -4.81 -4.84
N PRO A 100 0.33 -5.45 -5.98
CA PRO A 100 1.30 -6.19 -6.79
C PRO A 100 2.43 -5.30 -7.28
N GLY A 101 3.53 -5.92 -7.71
CA GLY A 101 4.67 -5.21 -8.27
C GLY A 101 5.85 -5.11 -7.31
N THR A 102 6.82 -4.27 -7.64
CA THR A 102 8.05 -4.12 -6.85
C THR A 102 8.02 -2.81 -6.08
N HIS A 103 8.09 -2.91 -4.76
CA HIS A 103 8.05 -1.79 -3.82
C HIS A 103 9.41 -1.61 -3.16
N SER A 104 9.72 -0.38 -2.73
CA SER A 104 10.96 -0.09 -2.01
C SER A 104 10.69 0.02 -0.51
N VAL A 105 11.62 -0.47 0.31
CA VAL A 105 11.64 -0.24 1.75
C VAL A 105 12.98 0.39 2.09
N GLY A 106 12.95 1.65 2.47
CA GLY A 106 14.11 2.44 2.87
C GLY A 106 14.24 2.52 4.39
N PHE A 107 15.47 2.56 4.86
CA PHE A 107 15.81 2.85 6.25
C PHE A 107 16.93 3.88 6.29
N SER A 108 16.78 4.85 7.19
CA SER A 108 17.76 5.87 7.46
C SER A 108 18.17 5.85 8.93
N VAL A 109 19.45 6.15 9.18
CA VAL A 109 19.99 6.38 10.52
C VAL A 109 20.77 7.69 10.51
N THR A 110 20.61 8.48 11.56
CA THR A 110 21.36 9.72 11.77
C THR A 110 22.17 9.59 13.07
N ASP A 111 23.45 9.93 12.99
CA ASP A 111 24.36 9.92 14.14
C ASP A 111 24.24 11.18 15.02
N ASN A 112 24.97 11.21 16.14
CA ASN A 112 25.04 12.36 17.04
C ASN A 112 25.79 13.58 16.46
N ASP A 113 26.29 13.48 15.23
CA ASP A 113 27.00 14.51 14.50
C ASP A 113 26.19 15.04 13.28
N ASP A 114 24.90 14.68 13.21
CA ASP A 114 23.92 14.98 12.16
C ASP A 114 24.26 14.40 10.77
N THR A 115 25.09 13.37 10.69
CA THR A 115 25.34 12.66 9.45
C THR A 115 24.35 11.51 9.29
N THR A 116 23.72 11.44 8.12
CA THR A 116 22.70 10.44 7.81
C THR A 116 23.22 9.43 6.80
N ALA A 117 23.00 8.15 7.08
CA ALA A 117 23.17 7.07 6.11
C ALA A 117 21.81 6.43 5.79
N ASN A 118 21.64 6.08 4.52
CA ASN A 118 20.43 5.47 4.00
C ASN A 118 20.76 4.12 3.38
N THR A 119 19.84 3.18 3.47
CA THR A 119 19.86 1.93 2.71
C THR A 119 18.44 1.56 2.30
N SER A 120 18.31 0.71 1.29
CA SER A 120 17.01 0.24 0.83
C SER A 120 17.04 -1.19 0.35
N THR A 121 15.90 -1.86 0.49
CA THR A 121 15.62 -3.19 -0.06
C THR A 121 14.38 -3.13 -0.94
N ARG A 122 14.19 -4.18 -1.75
CA ARG A 122 13.02 -4.34 -2.62
C ARG A 122 12.12 -5.45 -2.11
N VAL A 123 10.82 -5.28 -2.33
CA VAL A 123 9.81 -6.31 -2.10
C VAL A 123 9.03 -6.48 -3.39
N THR A 124 9.09 -7.68 -3.96
CA THR A 124 8.29 -8.06 -5.12
C THR A 124 7.08 -8.84 -4.65
N VAL A 125 5.90 -8.25 -4.86
CA VAL A 125 4.61 -8.83 -4.53
C VAL A 125 4.10 -9.58 -5.75
N ASN A 126 4.17 -10.90 -5.66
CA ASN A 126 3.65 -11.81 -6.66
C ASN A 126 2.16 -12.09 -6.40
N VAL A 127 1.37 -12.10 -7.47
CA VAL A 127 -0.05 -12.46 -7.40
C VAL A 127 -0.28 -13.66 -8.31
N PRO A 128 -0.01 -14.89 -7.83
CA PRO A 128 -0.25 -16.10 -8.60
C PRO A 128 -1.72 -16.16 -9.04
N GLY A 129 -1.96 -16.22 -10.35
CA GLY A 129 -3.31 -16.20 -10.92
C GLY A 129 -3.90 -14.82 -11.22
N GLY A 130 -3.12 -13.74 -11.07
CA GLY A 130 -3.50 -12.37 -11.43
C GLY A 130 -4.55 -11.75 -10.50
N TYR A 131 -5.19 -10.67 -10.95
CA TYR A 131 -6.33 -10.06 -10.27
C TYR A 131 -7.65 -10.44 -10.96
N ILE A 132 -8.75 -10.27 -10.23
CA ILE A 132 -10.09 -10.29 -10.81
C ILE A 132 -10.48 -8.85 -11.10
N GLY A 133 -10.64 -8.50 -12.37
CA GLY A 133 -11.34 -7.29 -12.76
C GLY A 133 -12.85 -7.47 -12.59
N VAL A 134 -13.52 -6.44 -12.08
CA VAL A 134 -14.98 -6.38 -12.03
C VAL A 134 -15.46 -5.37 -13.06
N VAL A 135 -16.31 -5.81 -13.98
CA VAL A 135 -17.06 -4.91 -14.86
C VAL A 135 -18.46 -4.77 -14.30
N LEU A 136 -18.90 -3.53 -14.11
CA LEU A 136 -20.29 -3.23 -13.81
C LEU A 136 -20.96 -2.79 -15.11
N GLN A 137 -22.13 -3.34 -15.40
CA GLN A 137 -23.01 -2.84 -16.45
C GLN A 137 -24.31 -2.37 -15.81
N PHE A 138 -24.68 -1.13 -16.14
CA PHE A 138 -25.79 -0.42 -15.55
C PHE A 138 -27.03 -0.48 -16.45
N GLY A 139 -28.21 -0.51 -15.82
CA GLY A 139 -29.48 -0.35 -16.52
C GLY A 139 -29.59 1.02 -17.18
N SER A 140 -30.48 1.15 -18.17
CA SER A 140 -30.81 2.43 -18.78
C SER A 140 -31.34 3.42 -17.73
N ASN A 141 -30.82 4.66 -17.74
CA ASN A 141 -31.23 5.78 -16.87
C ASN A 141 -30.75 5.74 -15.40
N ALA A 142 -29.91 4.77 -15.01
CA ALA A 142 -29.28 4.79 -13.69
C ALA A 142 -28.21 5.89 -13.58
N ASP A 143 -28.08 6.51 -12.41
CA ASP A 143 -26.86 7.26 -12.08
C ASP A 143 -25.74 6.27 -11.78
N THR A 144 -24.88 6.06 -12.77
CA THR A 144 -23.84 5.04 -12.75
C THR A 144 -22.80 5.29 -11.65
N THR A 145 -22.49 6.54 -11.36
CA THR A 145 -21.49 6.91 -10.34
C THR A 145 -22.02 6.60 -8.95
N ALA A 146 -23.27 6.95 -8.66
CA ALA A 146 -23.90 6.62 -7.39
C ALA A 146 -24.01 5.10 -7.20
N LEU A 147 -24.43 4.35 -8.22
CA LEU A 147 -24.55 2.90 -8.09
C LEU A 147 -23.19 2.20 -7.96
N GLU A 148 -22.15 2.69 -8.62
CA GLU A 148 -20.77 2.21 -8.46
C GLU A 148 -20.22 2.48 -7.06
N LYS A 149 -20.50 3.65 -6.48
CA LYS A 149 -20.15 3.93 -5.07
C LYS A 149 -20.91 3.03 -4.10
N ALA A 150 -22.20 2.82 -4.32
CA ALA A 150 -22.99 1.89 -3.53
C ALA A 150 -22.40 0.47 -3.56
N PHE A 151 -21.98 0.01 -4.73
CA PHE A 151 -21.29 -1.27 -4.92
C PHE A 151 -19.94 -1.30 -4.18
N ASN A 152 -19.09 -0.29 -4.38
CA ASN A 152 -17.76 -0.23 -3.79
C ASN A 152 -17.80 -0.21 -2.26
N TYR A 153 -18.70 0.55 -1.63
CA TYR A 153 -18.82 0.64 -0.16
C TYR A 153 -19.76 -0.40 0.48
N GLY A 154 -20.65 -1.02 -0.31
CA GLY A 154 -21.68 -1.92 0.21
C GLY A 154 -21.23 -3.36 0.39
N VAL A 155 -20.24 -3.80 -0.40
CA VAL A 155 -19.71 -5.16 -0.39
C VAL A 155 -18.61 -5.30 0.65
N ASP A 156 -18.60 -6.42 1.38
CA ASP A 156 -17.47 -6.79 2.25
C ASP A 156 -16.32 -7.37 1.43
N TRP A 157 -15.49 -6.50 0.86
CA TRP A 157 -14.37 -6.93 0.03
C TRP A 157 -13.32 -7.75 0.78
N THR A 158 -13.22 -7.57 2.10
CA THR A 158 -12.30 -8.37 2.93
C THR A 158 -12.77 -9.82 2.95
N GLU A 159 -14.06 -10.05 3.20
CA GLU A 159 -14.63 -11.39 3.20
C GLU A 159 -14.66 -12.02 1.80
N VAL A 160 -15.02 -11.26 0.77
CA VAL A 160 -15.02 -11.75 -0.62
C VAL A 160 -13.61 -12.17 -1.05
N GLN A 161 -12.57 -11.40 -0.73
CA GLN A 161 -11.18 -11.79 -1.02
C GLN A 161 -10.72 -13.02 -0.24
N ALA A 162 -11.17 -13.20 1.01
CA ALA A 162 -10.88 -14.40 1.78
C ALA A 162 -11.42 -15.67 1.10
N LEU A 163 -12.59 -15.59 0.46
CA LEU A 163 -13.19 -16.69 -0.32
C LEU A 163 -12.44 -17.01 -1.62
N LEU A 164 -11.52 -16.14 -2.04
CA LEU A 164 -10.73 -16.28 -3.26
C LEU A 164 -9.32 -16.82 -3.01
N GLY A 165 -9.01 -17.22 -1.77
CA GLY A 165 -7.67 -17.72 -1.42
C GLY A 165 -6.57 -16.67 -1.61
N GLY A 166 -6.88 -15.39 -1.42
CA GLY A 166 -5.92 -14.29 -1.55
C GLY A 166 -5.81 -13.66 -2.93
N ARG A 167 -6.57 -14.13 -3.93
CA ARG A 167 -6.61 -13.46 -5.25
C ARG A 167 -7.23 -12.07 -5.12
N LEU A 168 -6.49 -11.06 -5.57
CA LEU A 168 -6.89 -9.66 -5.48
C LEU A 168 -8.07 -9.34 -6.40
N ILE A 169 -8.88 -8.38 -5.99
CA ILE A 169 -9.95 -7.81 -6.81
C ILE A 169 -9.58 -6.36 -7.13
N VAL A 170 -9.65 -6.01 -8.40
CA VAL A 170 -9.50 -4.63 -8.88
C VAL A 170 -10.87 -4.12 -9.30
N LEU A 171 -11.23 -2.99 -8.70
CA LEU A 171 -12.40 -2.20 -9.02
C LEU A 171 -11.96 -0.93 -9.73
N ARG A 172 -12.92 -0.22 -10.32
CA ARG A 172 -12.73 1.15 -10.74
C ARG A 172 -13.17 2.09 -9.61
N ASN A 173 -12.39 3.13 -9.37
CA ASN A 173 -12.77 4.20 -8.48
C ASN A 173 -13.78 5.09 -9.20
N ALA A 174 -14.99 5.21 -8.65
CA ALA A 174 -16.08 5.97 -9.27
C ALA A 174 -15.77 7.47 -9.44
N ASP A 175 -14.91 8.04 -8.58
CA ASP A 175 -14.57 9.46 -8.58
C ASP A 175 -13.41 9.78 -9.54
N THR A 176 -12.35 8.96 -9.52
CA THR A 176 -11.14 9.23 -10.31
C THR A 176 -11.10 8.45 -11.63
N GLY A 177 -11.91 7.40 -11.77
CA GLY A 177 -11.87 6.46 -12.88
C GLY A 177 -10.65 5.52 -12.88
N GLN A 178 -9.76 5.64 -11.89
CA GLN A 178 -8.53 4.85 -11.77
C GLN A 178 -8.80 3.48 -11.15
N PRO A 179 -7.92 2.48 -11.39
CA PRO A 179 -8.05 1.19 -10.74
C PRO A 179 -7.75 1.30 -9.25
N VAL A 180 -8.47 0.51 -8.47
CA VAL A 180 -8.31 0.46 -7.02
C VAL A 180 -8.59 -0.97 -6.52
N LEU A 181 -7.72 -1.49 -5.67
CA LEU A 181 -7.92 -2.72 -4.93
C LEU A 181 -9.19 -2.63 -4.09
N ALA A 182 -10.01 -3.66 -4.16
CA ALA A 182 -11.32 -3.67 -3.52
C ALA A 182 -11.25 -3.46 -2.00
N ASN A 183 -10.20 -3.95 -1.35
CA ASN A 183 -9.97 -3.79 0.09
C ASN A 183 -9.65 -2.34 0.53
N ALA A 184 -9.44 -1.41 -0.39
CA ALA A 184 -9.38 0.02 -0.07
C ALA A 184 -10.74 0.56 0.40
N TYR A 185 -11.84 -0.10 0.01
CA TYR A 185 -13.19 0.26 0.46
C TYR A 185 -13.54 -0.51 1.73
N GLN A 186 -13.58 0.20 2.85
CA GLN A 186 -14.17 -0.32 4.08
C GLN A 186 -15.68 -0.34 3.95
N ARG A 187 -16.28 -1.50 4.24
CA ARG A 187 -17.73 -1.68 4.14
C ARG A 187 -18.47 -0.69 5.04
N SER A 188 -19.47 -0.01 4.49
CA SER A 188 -20.36 0.89 5.23
C SER A 188 -21.78 0.81 4.66
N ILE A 189 -22.67 0.12 5.39
CA ILE A 189 -24.08 -0.04 4.99
C ILE A 189 -24.76 1.33 4.84
N GLU A 190 -24.51 2.24 5.78
CA GLU A 190 -25.11 3.58 5.80
C GLU A 190 -24.73 4.38 4.54
N LYS A 191 -23.43 4.54 4.27
CA LYS A 191 -22.94 5.24 3.06
C LYS A 191 -23.43 4.56 1.79
N ALA A 192 -23.38 3.24 1.74
CA ALA A 192 -23.78 2.48 0.56
C ALA A 192 -25.27 2.63 0.25
N ARG A 193 -26.14 2.66 1.27
CA ARG A 193 -27.59 2.91 1.10
C ARG A 193 -27.87 4.32 0.61
N GLU A 194 -27.19 5.33 1.16
CA GLU A 194 -27.31 6.71 0.67
C GLU A 194 -26.97 6.80 -0.82
N TYR A 195 -25.86 6.17 -1.25
CA TYR A 195 -25.52 6.10 -2.67
C TYR A 195 -26.54 5.32 -3.50
N ALA A 196 -27.07 4.21 -2.99
CA ALA A 196 -28.08 3.40 -3.68
C ALA A 196 -29.40 4.15 -3.88
N GLU A 197 -29.84 4.92 -2.89
CA GLU A 197 -31.04 5.76 -2.98
C GLU A 197 -30.87 6.89 -4.01
N ASN A 198 -29.69 7.49 -4.05
CA ASN A 198 -29.35 8.54 -5.02
C ASN A 198 -29.25 8.01 -6.46
N ALA A 199 -29.03 6.71 -6.66
CA ALA A 199 -28.78 6.12 -7.98
C ALA A 199 -29.96 6.12 -8.96
N ARG A 200 -31.17 6.52 -8.52
CA ARG A 200 -32.45 6.53 -9.30
C ARG A 200 -32.66 5.23 -10.11
N GLN A 201 -33.38 4.27 -9.52
CA GLN A 201 -33.60 2.89 -10.02
C GLN A 201 -32.36 1.97 -9.92
N PRO A 202 -32.01 1.48 -8.71
CA PRO A 202 -30.87 0.59 -8.49
C PRO A 202 -31.09 -0.87 -8.98
N GLN A 203 -32.02 -1.07 -9.92
CA GLN A 203 -32.35 -2.40 -10.44
C GLN A 203 -31.62 -2.65 -11.77
N GLY A 204 -31.21 -3.91 -11.98
CA GLY A 204 -30.59 -4.32 -13.23
C GLY A 204 -29.08 -4.08 -13.30
N LEU A 205 -28.40 -3.92 -12.16
CA LEU A 205 -26.94 -3.98 -12.11
C LEU A 205 -26.50 -5.37 -12.56
N ARG A 206 -25.64 -5.42 -13.57
CA ARG A 206 -25.03 -6.66 -14.07
C ARG A 206 -23.57 -6.64 -13.69
N ILE A 207 -23.11 -7.70 -13.05
CA ILE A 207 -21.71 -7.84 -12.61
C ILE A 207 -21.06 -8.91 -13.48
N LEU A 208 -20.02 -8.52 -14.20
CA LEU A 208 -19.21 -9.44 -14.97
C LEU A 208 -17.87 -9.57 -14.24
N ALA A 209 -17.71 -10.68 -13.53
CA ALA A 209 -16.50 -11.01 -12.80
C ALA A 209 -16.36 -12.53 -12.71
N SER A 210 -15.13 -13.05 -12.86
CA SER A 210 -14.86 -14.49 -12.76
C SER A 210 -14.73 -14.92 -11.29
N LEU A 211 -15.84 -14.88 -10.55
CA LEU A 211 -15.92 -15.27 -9.14
C LEU A 211 -16.40 -16.73 -8.98
N PRO A 212 -15.83 -17.50 -8.03
CA PRO A 212 -16.45 -18.73 -7.54
C PRO A 212 -17.85 -18.45 -6.99
N GLN A 213 -18.74 -19.44 -7.04
CA GLN A 213 -20.14 -19.32 -6.61
C GLN A 213 -20.27 -18.66 -5.23
N ARG A 214 -19.53 -19.14 -4.22
CA ARG A 214 -19.58 -18.60 -2.85
C ARG A 214 -19.24 -17.11 -2.76
N ALA A 215 -18.25 -16.66 -3.53
CA ALA A 215 -17.86 -15.25 -3.56
C ALA A 215 -18.93 -14.40 -4.27
N ALA A 216 -19.50 -14.91 -5.37
CA ALA A 216 -20.61 -14.25 -6.05
C ALA A 216 -21.86 -14.16 -5.17
N ASP A 217 -22.21 -15.23 -4.44
CA ASP A 217 -23.34 -15.27 -3.52
C ASP A 217 -23.15 -14.25 -2.38
N LYS A 218 -21.92 -14.11 -1.86
CA LYS A 218 -21.60 -13.09 -0.84
C LYS A 218 -21.79 -11.68 -1.36
N VAL A 219 -21.24 -11.35 -2.53
CA VAL A 219 -21.44 -10.04 -3.17
C VAL A 219 -22.94 -9.77 -3.39
N ALA A 220 -23.68 -10.75 -3.89
CA ALA A 220 -25.13 -10.61 -4.11
C ALA A 220 -25.89 -10.35 -2.81
N SER A 221 -25.56 -11.08 -1.74
CA SER A 221 -26.16 -10.89 -0.41
C SER A 221 -25.89 -9.50 0.15
N ASP A 222 -24.64 -9.02 0.05
CA ASP A 222 -24.27 -7.69 0.55
C ASP A 222 -24.99 -6.57 -0.20
N LEU A 223 -25.14 -6.72 -1.52
CA LEU A 223 -25.88 -5.76 -2.35
C LEU A 223 -27.37 -5.77 -2.05
N GLN A 224 -27.96 -6.94 -1.81
CA GLN A 224 -29.36 -7.05 -1.42
C GLN A 224 -29.62 -6.33 -0.09
N GLU A 225 -28.69 -6.39 0.87
CA GLU A 225 -28.81 -5.72 2.16
C GLU A 225 -28.86 -4.18 2.05
N ILE A 226 -28.22 -3.62 1.03
CA ILE A 226 -28.26 -2.18 0.73
C ILE A 226 -29.35 -1.80 -0.28
N GLY A 227 -30.22 -2.74 -0.66
CA GLY A 227 -31.33 -2.50 -1.58
C GLY A 227 -30.95 -2.49 -3.07
N VAL A 228 -29.76 -2.98 -3.43
CA VAL A 228 -29.29 -3.08 -4.81
C VAL A 228 -29.53 -4.49 -5.35
N SER A 229 -30.25 -4.61 -6.46
CA SER A 229 -30.46 -5.90 -7.14
C SER A 229 -29.42 -6.09 -8.23
N ALA A 230 -28.58 -7.12 -8.07
CA ALA A 230 -27.49 -7.43 -9.00
C ALA A 230 -27.62 -8.83 -9.60
N HIS A 231 -27.23 -8.98 -10.86
CA HIS A 231 -27.18 -10.25 -11.57
C HIS A 231 -25.75 -10.53 -12.05
N PHE A 232 -25.21 -11.68 -11.66
CA PHE A 232 -23.92 -12.13 -12.18
C PHE A 232 -24.06 -12.66 -13.60
N VAL A 233 -23.31 -12.05 -14.51
CA VAL A 233 -23.24 -12.50 -15.90
C VAL A 233 -21.99 -13.35 -16.04
N ARG A 234 -22.18 -14.64 -16.34
CA ARG A 234 -21.08 -15.50 -16.80
C ARG A 234 -20.84 -15.20 -18.27
N LEU A 235 -19.87 -14.35 -18.56
CA LEU A 235 -19.26 -14.29 -19.89
C LEU A 235 -18.00 -15.15 -19.90
N PRO A 236 -17.75 -15.95 -20.95
CA PRO A 236 -16.45 -16.55 -21.17
C PRO A 236 -15.38 -15.44 -21.17
N ALA A 237 -14.24 -15.65 -20.51
CA ALA A 237 -13.20 -14.62 -20.40
C ALA A 237 -12.75 -14.08 -21.77
N GLY A 238 -12.77 -14.93 -22.80
CA GLY A 238 -12.44 -14.55 -24.18
C GLY A 238 -13.45 -13.61 -24.86
N GLU A 239 -14.66 -13.46 -24.31
CA GLU A 239 -15.71 -12.58 -24.86
C GLU A 239 -15.80 -11.23 -24.12
N ILE A 240 -15.21 -11.12 -22.92
CA ILE A 240 -15.27 -9.90 -22.11
C ILE A 240 -14.52 -8.76 -22.80
N MET A 241 -13.25 -8.97 -23.19
CA MET A 241 -12.43 -7.92 -23.80
C MET A 241 -12.92 -7.48 -25.19
N PRO A 242 -13.36 -8.38 -26.10
CA PRO A 242 -14.00 -7.99 -27.34
C PRO A 242 -15.30 -7.22 -27.12
N SER A 243 -16.13 -7.61 -26.14
CA SER A 243 -17.37 -6.89 -25.82
C SER A 243 -17.09 -5.48 -25.27
N LEU A 244 -16.02 -5.32 -24.48
CA LEU A 244 -15.58 -4.03 -23.97
C LEU A 244 -15.05 -3.14 -25.11
N HIS A 245 -14.21 -3.68 -26.00
CA HIS A 245 -13.70 -2.96 -27.19
C HIS A 245 -14.80 -2.58 -28.18
N ALA A 246 -15.84 -3.40 -28.29
CA ALA A 246 -17.02 -3.11 -29.09
C ALA A 246 -17.94 -2.04 -28.48
N GLY A 247 -17.54 -1.43 -27.35
CA GLY A 247 -18.28 -0.33 -26.72
C GLY A 247 -19.49 -0.83 -25.93
N LEU A 248 -19.27 -1.72 -24.96
CA LEU A 248 -20.27 -2.09 -23.95
C LEU A 248 -20.87 -0.83 -23.33
N ALA A 249 -22.04 -0.42 -23.85
CA ALA A 249 -22.72 0.80 -23.42
C ALA A 249 -23.07 0.72 -21.93
N ASN A 250 -22.92 1.84 -21.23
CA ASN A 250 -23.20 1.98 -19.80
C ASN A 250 -22.46 0.94 -18.93
N SER A 251 -21.16 0.78 -19.14
CA SER A 251 -20.31 -0.06 -18.29
C SER A 251 -19.23 0.72 -17.56
N SER A 252 -18.88 0.28 -16.34
CA SER A 252 -17.70 0.70 -15.60
C SER A 252 -16.67 -0.42 -15.65
N PHE A 253 -15.46 -0.07 -16.12
CA PHE A 253 -14.31 -0.96 -16.09
C PHE A 253 -13.02 -0.14 -16.18
N VAL A 254 -11.94 -0.73 -15.71
CA VAL A 254 -10.58 -0.24 -15.88
C VAL A 254 -9.73 -1.36 -16.45
N THR A 255 -9.08 -1.10 -17.57
CA THR A 255 -8.19 -2.06 -18.21
C THR A 255 -6.85 -2.05 -17.52
N LEU A 256 -6.43 -3.22 -17.08
CA LEU A 256 -5.06 -3.50 -16.71
C LEU A 256 -4.59 -4.63 -17.63
N GLU A 257 -3.42 -4.48 -18.21
CA GLU A 257 -2.72 -5.49 -19.02
C GLU A 257 -1.82 -6.36 -18.16
N SER A 258 -1.40 -5.85 -17.00
CA SER A 258 -0.55 -6.58 -16.05
C SER A 258 -0.80 -6.14 -14.61
N PRO A 259 -0.54 -6.99 -13.61
CA PRO A 259 -0.59 -6.60 -12.20
C PRO A 259 0.32 -5.40 -11.88
N GLN A 260 1.43 -5.22 -12.58
CA GLN A 260 2.38 -4.14 -12.37
C GLN A 260 1.77 -2.76 -12.64
N GLN A 261 0.84 -2.63 -13.58
CA GLN A 261 0.20 -1.35 -13.87
C GLN A 261 -0.58 -0.77 -12.67
N LEU A 262 -0.94 -1.57 -11.66
CA LEU A 262 -1.54 -1.03 -10.43
C LEU A 262 -0.58 -0.12 -9.66
N THR A 263 0.74 -0.31 -9.76
CA THR A 263 1.69 0.54 -9.02
C THR A 263 1.67 1.98 -9.51
N GLU A 264 1.40 2.21 -10.80
CA GLU A 264 1.32 3.57 -11.40
C GLU A 264 0.21 4.44 -10.78
N TYR A 265 -0.77 3.83 -10.13
CA TYR A 265 -1.91 4.52 -9.51
C TYR A 265 -1.78 4.66 -7.99
N TYR A 266 -0.68 4.15 -7.42
CA TYR A 266 -0.45 4.10 -5.99
C TYR A 266 0.86 4.77 -5.54
N GLU A 267 1.63 5.30 -6.50
CA GLU A 267 2.69 6.29 -6.31
C GLU A 267 2.13 7.72 -6.38
#